data_AF-A0A6F9DHL2-F1
#
_entry.id   AF-A0A6F9DHL2-F1
#
_cell.length_a   1.000
_cell.length_b   1.000
_cell.length_c   1.000
_cell.angle_alpha   90.00
_cell.angle_beta   90.00
_cell.angle_gamma   90.00
#
_symmetry.space_group_name_H-M   'P 1'
#
loop_
_entity.id
_entity.type
_entity.pdbx_description
1 polymer ?
#
loop_
_entity_poly.entity_id
_entity_poly.type
_entity_poly.pdbx_seq_one_letter_code
_entity_poly.pdbx_strand_id
1 'polypeptide(L)'
;MESDGGGWTLVASVHENNIYGKCTMGDRWSNDQGQTTKYSSLGNWESFSTFGSLEGATSDDYKSAAYSYLVASDVMLWHVPNDVSISQWSSQAFLKYYTSSGFLSSYGGTLQILYSKHFPLKMNNASGDLTPGMSNLMQIVNDTAANIAAGISGFYSYRFDDSAYMRISDGGNDMYDDGNRVHYQIGNEHWKPVQYGKTYYDLGSGTQVSSIINHPFIMLMWIGNSGGSVDTFGIKVQSGTGADSGGLTASYSSQFVYNNITCRYESYNVYGVADPSICEVYFACHDVTNWGSQPFNNLVRGSWSSSTDNLVNSVNIDGSPQNVLMGYMLLSKGSGVQVRETEVASSIRLLLGGLAGMGTVADVDCSRPESISASVSYITGNNDDVMARIPPNQKARVTPGYIHFRPVDPMGMPNALCPGVKSSACRQQSVCIGGIKTPPGPLSDTCGDFSGWRGGANDNPTDTTPDGSARSKNDVKSTILIFTR
;
A
#
# COMPACT_ATOMS: atom_id res chain seq x y z
N MET A 1 -40.46 -2.44 11.45
CA MET A 1 -41.35 -1.58 12.26
C MET A 1 -40.95 -1.48 13.74
N GLU A 2 -39.86 -2.11 14.20
CA GLU A 2 -39.50 -2.15 15.63
C GLU A 2 -38.29 -1.27 15.98
N SER A 3 -37.21 -1.37 15.20
CA SER A 3 -35.95 -0.65 15.43
C SER A 3 -36.15 0.87 15.48
N ASP A 4 -35.77 1.49 16.60
CA ASP A 4 -35.79 2.95 16.82
C ASP A 4 -37.13 3.62 16.47
N GLY A 5 -38.26 2.98 16.84
CA GLY A 5 -39.60 3.49 16.53
C GLY A 5 -40.14 3.11 15.14
N GLY A 6 -39.40 2.31 14.37
CA GLY A 6 -39.85 1.76 13.09
C GLY A 6 -39.66 2.70 11.89
N GLY A 7 -40.35 2.41 10.78
CA GLY A 7 -40.27 3.19 9.52
C GLY A 7 -39.14 2.81 8.56
N TRP A 8 -38.30 1.83 8.90
CA TRP A 8 -37.20 1.37 8.04
C TRP A 8 -37.71 0.54 6.87
N THR A 9 -37.41 0.97 5.64
CA THR A 9 -37.76 0.28 4.40
C THR A 9 -36.52 -0.41 3.82
N LEU A 10 -36.60 -1.72 3.53
CA LEU A 10 -35.53 -2.42 2.83
C LEU A 10 -35.46 -1.92 1.38
N VAL A 11 -34.31 -1.39 0.98
CA VAL A 11 -34.13 -0.81 -0.36
C VAL A 11 -33.16 -1.60 -1.22
N ALA A 12 -32.19 -2.30 -0.61
CA ALA A 12 -31.20 -3.09 -1.32
C ALA A 12 -30.59 -4.19 -0.44
N SER A 13 -29.96 -5.18 -1.07
CA SER A 13 -29.02 -6.11 -0.44
C SER A 13 -27.80 -6.29 -1.33
N VAL A 14 -26.61 -6.41 -0.71
CA VAL A 14 -25.37 -6.81 -1.40
C VAL A 14 -25.05 -8.24 -0.97
N HIS A 15 -25.03 -9.15 -1.94
CA HIS A 15 -24.82 -10.58 -1.73
C HIS A 15 -23.66 -11.08 -2.59
N GLU A 16 -22.67 -11.71 -1.96
CA GLU A 16 -21.56 -12.34 -2.67
C GLU A 16 -21.89 -13.78 -3.05
N ASN A 17 -22.14 -14.03 -4.34
CA ASN A 17 -22.48 -15.35 -4.85
C ASN A 17 -21.26 -16.24 -5.10
N ASN A 18 -20.10 -15.66 -5.39
CA ASN A 18 -18.87 -16.39 -5.65
C ASN A 18 -17.64 -15.51 -5.45
N ILE A 19 -17.11 -15.48 -4.22
CA ILE A 19 -15.93 -14.67 -3.86
C ILE A 19 -14.67 -14.98 -4.71
N TYR A 20 -14.63 -16.11 -5.41
CA TYR A 20 -13.55 -16.49 -6.33
C TYR A 20 -13.80 -16.01 -7.78
N GLY A 21 -15.06 -15.78 -8.15
CA GLY A 21 -15.47 -15.17 -9.41
C GLY A 21 -15.19 -13.68 -9.35
N LYS A 22 -14.26 -13.19 -10.15
CA LYS A 22 -13.90 -11.76 -10.15
C LYS A 22 -14.68 -11.03 -11.21
N CYS A 23 -15.68 -10.28 -10.77
CA CYS A 23 -16.56 -9.50 -11.64
C CYS A 23 -17.24 -10.38 -12.70
N THR A 24 -17.87 -11.43 -12.20
CA THR A 24 -18.61 -12.44 -12.96
C THR A 24 -20.12 -12.27 -12.79
N MET A 25 -20.91 -13.11 -13.45
CA MET A 25 -22.37 -13.08 -13.29
C MET A 25 -22.75 -13.19 -11.79
N GLY A 26 -23.50 -12.20 -11.31
CA GLY A 26 -23.86 -12.07 -9.90
C GLY A 26 -23.19 -10.89 -9.19
N ASP A 27 -22.06 -10.39 -9.70
CA ASP A 27 -21.36 -9.22 -9.15
C ASP A 27 -22.05 -7.89 -9.55
N ARG A 28 -23.31 -7.71 -9.18
CA ARG A 28 -24.15 -6.59 -9.66
C ARG A 28 -23.78 -5.28 -8.99
N TRP A 29 -23.28 -5.29 -7.76
CA TRP A 29 -22.86 -4.08 -7.04
C TRP A 29 -21.43 -3.63 -7.35
N SER A 30 -20.76 -4.34 -8.24
CA SER A 30 -19.49 -3.98 -8.82
C SER A 30 -19.60 -4.05 -10.35
N ASN A 31 -19.21 -5.16 -10.97
CA ASN A 31 -19.25 -5.40 -12.40
C ASN A 31 -19.56 -6.86 -12.71
N ASP A 32 -20.68 -7.13 -13.38
CA ASP A 32 -21.14 -8.48 -13.74
C ASP A 32 -20.78 -8.89 -15.19
N GLN A 33 -20.04 -8.04 -15.91
CA GLN A 33 -19.72 -8.21 -17.32
C GLN A 33 -18.25 -8.58 -17.57
N GLY A 34 -17.45 -8.81 -16.53
CA GLY A 34 -16.02 -9.05 -16.65
C GLY A 34 -15.26 -7.85 -17.22
N GLN A 35 -14.16 -8.11 -17.92
CA GLN A 35 -13.32 -7.04 -18.47
C GLN A 35 -14.04 -6.39 -19.67
N THR A 36 -14.63 -5.22 -19.44
CA THR A 36 -15.26 -4.43 -20.51
C THR A 36 -14.44 -3.18 -20.80
N THR A 37 -14.28 -2.84 -22.09
CA THR A 37 -13.57 -1.62 -22.54
C THR A 37 -14.49 -0.39 -22.60
N LYS A 38 -15.78 -0.55 -22.26
CA LYS A 38 -16.79 0.52 -22.33
C LYS A 38 -16.99 1.16 -20.96
N TYR A 39 -16.16 2.16 -20.66
CA TYR A 39 -16.19 3.00 -19.44
C TYR A 39 -17.48 3.83 -19.23
N SER A 40 -18.54 3.62 -20.03
CA SER A 40 -19.59 4.61 -20.24
C SER A 40 -20.96 4.26 -19.66
N SER A 41 -21.10 3.24 -18.79
CA SER A 41 -22.38 2.94 -18.16
C SER A 41 -22.33 3.11 -16.64
N LEU A 42 -23.35 3.81 -16.10
CA LEU A 42 -23.52 3.99 -14.65
C LEU A 42 -23.60 2.63 -13.93
N GLY A 43 -23.02 2.56 -12.74
CA GLY A 43 -23.12 1.39 -11.87
C GLY A 43 -24.53 1.21 -11.29
N ASN A 44 -24.79 0.07 -10.67
CA ASN A 44 -26.08 -0.17 -10.01
C ASN A 44 -26.27 0.71 -8.76
N TRP A 45 -25.21 1.24 -8.16
CA TRP A 45 -25.30 2.27 -7.10
C TRP A 45 -25.85 3.61 -7.60
N GLU A 46 -25.60 3.97 -8.86
CA GLU A 46 -25.90 5.29 -9.44
C GLU A 46 -27.12 5.27 -10.37
N SER A 47 -27.48 4.11 -10.93
CA SER A 47 -28.57 3.98 -11.89
C SER A 47 -29.92 3.73 -11.21
N PHE A 48 -31.00 3.80 -12.00
CA PHE A 48 -32.37 3.49 -11.58
C PHE A 48 -32.75 2.01 -11.78
N SER A 49 -31.78 1.14 -12.07
CA SER A 49 -32.02 -0.30 -12.22
C SER A 49 -32.62 -0.90 -10.94
N THR A 50 -33.39 -1.98 -11.10
CA THR A 50 -33.94 -2.80 -10.01
C THR A 50 -33.76 -4.27 -10.37
N PHE A 51 -33.62 -5.13 -9.37
CA PHE A 51 -33.38 -6.56 -9.53
C PHE A 51 -33.64 -7.30 -8.21
N GLY A 52 -33.74 -8.63 -8.30
CA GLY A 52 -34.02 -9.50 -7.16
C GLY A 52 -35.46 -9.43 -6.66
N SER A 53 -35.73 -10.19 -5.61
CA SER A 53 -37.00 -10.18 -4.87
C SER A 53 -36.73 -9.98 -3.38
N LEU A 54 -37.77 -9.58 -2.64
CA LEU A 54 -37.67 -9.39 -1.19
C LEU A 54 -37.31 -10.71 -0.51
N GLU A 55 -37.99 -11.80 -0.87
CA GLU A 55 -37.79 -13.12 -0.26
C GLU A 55 -36.41 -13.70 -0.54
N GLY A 56 -35.80 -13.30 -1.66
CA GLY A 56 -34.48 -13.77 -2.10
C GLY A 56 -33.32 -12.88 -1.66
N ALA A 57 -33.56 -11.81 -0.89
CA ALA A 57 -32.54 -10.78 -0.67
C ALA A 57 -31.27 -11.26 0.05
N THR A 58 -31.31 -12.41 0.75
CA THR A 58 -30.14 -13.07 1.36
C THR A 58 -29.59 -14.25 0.55
N SER A 59 -30.11 -14.48 -0.65
CA SER A 59 -29.69 -15.56 -1.56
C SER A 59 -29.24 -15.03 -2.93
N ASP A 60 -29.58 -13.78 -3.25
CA ASP A 60 -29.10 -13.04 -4.41
C ASP A 60 -29.23 -11.54 -4.12
N ASP A 61 -28.63 -10.70 -4.96
CA ASP A 61 -28.76 -9.26 -4.81
C ASP A 61 -30.20 -8.78 -4.96
N TYR A 62 -30.56 -7.79 -4.14
CA TYR A 62 -31.84 -7.11 -4.20
C TYR A 62 -31.64 -5.61 -4.38
N LYS A 63 -32.45 -4.98 -5.24
CA LYS A 63 -32.57 -3.53 -5.32
C LYS A 63 -33.97 -3.16 -5.78
N SER A 64 -34.67 -2.38 -4.96
CA SER A 64 -36.04 -1.94 -5.25
C SER A 64 -36.10 -0.51 -5.76
N ALA A 65 -37.25 -0.09 -6.27
CA ALA A 65 -37.48 1.30 -6.66
C ALA A 65 -37.32 2.29 -5.48
N ALA A 66 -37.54 1.84 -4.24
CA ALA A 66 -37.38 2.67 -3.05
C ALA A 66 -35.94 3.17 -2.87
N TYR A 67 -34.92 2.42 -3.34
CA TYR A 67 -33.53 2.87 -3.36
C TYR A 67 -33.34 4.23 -4.05
N SER A 68 -34.12 4.47 -5.11
CA SER A 68 -33.99 5.66 -5.96
C SER A 68 -35.01 6.75 -5.64
N TYR A 69 -36.19 6.38 -5.14
CA TYR A 69 -37.34 7.29 -5.03
C TYR A 69 -37.81 7.57 -3.60
N LEU A 70 -37.49 6.71 -2.62
CA LEU A 70 -37.90 6.94 -1.24
C LEU A 70 -36.98 7.98 -0.60
N VAL A 71 -37.48 9.20 -0.43
CA VAL A 71 -36.78 10.26 0.30
C VAL A 71 -36.67 9.85 1.77
N ALA A 72 -35.44 9.77 2.24
CA ALA A 72 -35.05 9.34 3.57
C ALA A 72 -34.00 10.28 4.17
N SER A 73 -33.74 10.08 5.44
CA SER A 73 -32.81 10.84 6.27
C SER A 73 -31.64 10.00 6.76
N ASP A 74 -31.86 8.70 6.96
CA ASP A 74 -30.87 7.81 7.56
C ASP A 74 -30.79 6.43 6.86
N VAL A 75 -29.70 5.70 7.16
CA VAL A 75 -29.40 4.38 6.61
C VAL A 75 -29.17 3.39 7.75
N MET A 76 -29.68 2.16 7.59
CA MET A 76 -29.45 1.04 8.50
C MET A 76 -28.89 -0.15 7.73
N LEU A 77 -27.91 -0.84 8.33
CA LEU A 77 -27.32 -2.04 7.76
C LEU A 77 -27.55 -3.23 8.69
N TRP A 78 -27.97 -4.36 8.13
CA TRP A 78 -27.98 -5.65 8.80
C TRP A 78 -27.01 -6.59 8.10
N HIS A 79 -26.23 -7.33 8.89
CA HIS A 79 -25.41 -8.44 8.39
C HIS A 79 -26.11 -9.74 8.73
N VAL A 80 -26.60 -10.44 7.71
CA VAL A 80 -27.42 -11.65 7.85
C VAL A 80 -26.71 -12.79 7.13
N PRO A 81 -26.58 -14.00 7.73
CA PRO A 81 -26.07 -15.15 6.99
C PRO A 81 -26.84 -15.37 5.68
N ASN A 82 -26.15 -15.90 4.66
CA ASN A 82 -26.81 -16.19 3.39
C ASN A 82 -27.90 -17.26 3.55
N ASP A 83 -28.86 -17.25 2.63
CA ASP A 83 -29.95 -18.24 2.53
C ASP A 83 -30.86 -18.33 3.76
N VAL A 84 -30.90 -17.28 4.58
CA VAL A 84 -31.82 -17.18 5.73
C VAL A 84 -33.21 -16.75 5.26
N SER A 85 -34.26 -17.41 5.75
CA SER A 85 -35.63 -17.02 5.43
C SER A 85 -36.02 -15.67 6.03
N ILE A 86 -36.89 -14.91 5.35
CA ILE A 86 -37.27 -13.54 5.75
C ILE A 86 -37.75 -13.41 7.20
N SER A 87 -38.45 -14.42 7.72
CA SER A 87 -38.95 -14.42 9.10
C SER A 87 -37.85 -14.57 10.16
N GLN A 88 -36.65 -14.98 9.74
CA GLN A 88 -35.50 -15.24 10.61
C GLN A 88 -34.38 -14.19 10.46
N TRP A 89 -34.47 -13.27 9.50
CA TRP A 89 -33.42 -12.26 9.29
C TRP A 89 -33.09 -11.47 10.55
N SER A 90 -34.10 -10.97 11.26
CA SER A 90 -33.85 -10.15 12.46
C SER A 90 -33.18 -10.94 13.58
N SER A 91 -33.55 -12.22 13.78
CA SER A 91 -32.99 -13.06 14.84
C SER A 91 -31.63 -13.65 14.49
N GLN A 92 -31.32 -13.83 13.19
CA GLN A 92 -30.03 -14.34 12.73
C GLN A 92 -29.03 -13.24 12.34
N ALA A 93 -29.46 -11.99 12.26
CA ALA A 93 -28.55 -10.87 12.02
C ALA A 93 -27.54 -10.75 13.16
N PHE A 94 -26.25 -10.88 12.85
CA PHE A 94 -25.18 -10.79 13.85
C PHE A 94 -24.67 -9.35 14.05
N LEU A 95 -25.01 -8.43 13.14
CA LEU A 95 -24.83 -6.99 13.31
C LEU A 95 -26.07 -6.26 12.79
N LYS A 96 -26.58 -5.30 13.56
CA LYS A 96 -27.65 -4.38 13.16
C LYS A 96 -27.34 -2.99 13.70
N TYR A 97 -27.17 -2.00 12.85
CA TYR A 97 -26.84 -0.65 13.25
C TYR A 97 -27.32 0.38 12.24
N TYR A 98 -27.51 1.62 12.68
CA TYR A 98 -28.16 2.67 11.90
C TYR A 98 -27.58 4.05 12.19
N THR A 99 -27.62 4.93 11.19
CA THR A 99 -27.34 6.35 11.37
C THR A 99 -28.56 7.05 11.96
N SER A 100 -28.35 8.15 12.69
CA SER A 100 -29.46 8.92 13.29
C SER A 100 -29.25 10.44 13.18
N SER A 101 -28.32 10.87 12.33
CA SER A 101 -27.98 12.28 12.18
C SER A 101 -28.75 12.96 11.05
N GLY A 102 -29.58 12.22 10.31
CA GLY A 102 -30.28 12.73 9.13
C GLY A 102 -29.36 13.05 7.96
N PHE A 103 -28.16 12.45 7.92
CA PHE A 103 -27.11 12.84 6.96
C PHE A 103 -27.58 12.72 5.51
N LEU A 104 -28.41 11.71 5.18
CA LEU A 104 -28.80 11.42 3.81
C LEU A 104 -29.62 12.56 3.21
N SER A 105 -30.40 13.28 4.02
CA SER A 105 -31.16 14.45 3.58
C SER A 105 -30.26 15.56 3.04
N SER A 106 -29.05 15.74 3.60
CA SER A 106 -28.07 16.72 3.10
C SER A 106 -27.49 16.34 1.73
N TYR A 107 -27.67 15.09 1.29
CA TYR A 107 -27.15 14.56 0.03
C TYR A 107 -28.26 14.05 -0.90
N GLY A 108 -29.42 14.70 -0.85
CA GLY A 108 -30.54 14.48 -1.77
C GLY A 108 -31.55 13.43 -1.33
N GLY A 109 -31.37 12.83 -0.16
CA GLY A 109 -32.37 11.98 0.49
C GLY A 109 -32.50 10.56 -0.05
N THR A 110 -31.73 10.15 -1.06
CA THR A 110 -31.73 8.78 -1.56
C THR A 110 -30.30 8.30 -1.81
N LEU A 111 -30.05 7.00 -1.69
CA LEU A 111 -28.73 6.43 -2.00
C LEU A 111 -28.38 6.60 -3.48
N GLN A 112 -29.38 6.54 -4.37
CA GLN A 112 -29.17 6.84 -5.79
C GLN A 112 -28.65 8.25 -6.02
N ILE A 113 -29.19 9.27 -5.35
CA ILE A 113 -28.72 10.66 -5.49
C ILE A 113 -27.37 10.84 -4.80
N LEU A 114 -27.16 10.22 -3.64
CA LEU A 114 -25.88 10.20 -2.94
C LEU A 114 -24.76 9.78 -3.89
N TYR A 115 -24.88 8.64 -4.57
CA TYR A 115 -23.85 8.18 -5.50
C TYR A 115 -23.89 8.93 -6.84
N SER A 116 -25.04 9.14 -7.48
CA SER A 116 -25.06 9.72 -8.82
C SER A 116 -24.66 11.20 -8.89
N LYS A 117 -24.86 11.98 -7.81
CA LYS A 117 -24.61 13.43 -7.79
C LYS A 117 -23.51 13.87 -6.82
N HIS A 118 -23.46 13.32 -5.62
CA HIS A 118 -22.57 13.82 -4.56
C HIS A 118 -21.26 13.03 -4.50
N PHE A 119 -21.33 11.71 -4.60
CA PHE A 119 -20.20 10.80 -4.43
C PHE A 119 -20.17 9.70 -5.51
N PRO A 120 -19.96 10.06 -6.81
CA PRO A 120 -19.97 9.09 -7.90
C PRO A 120 -18.84 8.08 -7.81
N LEU A 121 -19.15 6.85 -8.22
CA LEU A 121 -18.22 5.73 -8.27
C LEU A 121 -17.40 5.81 -9.55
N LYS A 122 -16.47 6.76 -9.56
CA LYS A 122 -15.54 7.03 -10.66
C LYS A 122 -14.12 7.00 -10.13
N MET A 123 -13.19 6.53 -10.96
CA MET A 123 -11.75 6.65 -10.67
C MET A 123 -11.43 8.11 -10.39
N ASN A 124 -10.81 8.34 -9.25
CA ASN A 124 -10.12 9.58 -8.98
C ASN A 124 -8.71 9.45 -9.56
N ASN A 125 -8.15 10.55 -10.06
CA ASN A 125 -6.70 10.57 -10.27
C ASN A 125 -6.07 10.29 -8.91
N ALA A 126 -5.20 9.28 -8.81
CA ALA A 126 -4.43 9.06 -7.60
C ALA A 126 -3.63 10.34 -7.32
N SER A 127 -4.12 11.16 -6.39
CA SER A 127 -3.55 12.47 -6.10
C SER A 127 -3.32 12.58 -4.61
N GLY A 128 -2.09 12.37 -4.21
CA GLY A 128 -1.61 12.55 -2.86
C GLY A 128 -0.40 11.66 -2.64
N ASP A 129 0.65 12.26 -2.12
CA ASP A 129 1.78 11.51 -1.59
C ASP A 129 1.26 10.57 -0.50
N LEU A 130 1.38 9.26 -0.74
CA LEU A 130 0.94 8.23 0.19
C LEU A 130 1.80 8.19 1.45
N THR A 131 2.92 8.91 1.44
CA THR A 131 3.96 8.88 2.46
C THR A 131 4.57 10.27 2.62
N PRO A 132 3.82 11.26 3.13
CA PRO A 132 4.32 12.62 3.33
C PRO A 132 5.68 12.67 4.06
N GLY A 133 5.88 11.76 5.02
CA GLY A 133 7.16 11.58 5.71
C GLY A 133 8.31 11.19 4.79
N MET A 134 8.07 10.32 3.79
CA MET A 134 9.09 9.93 2.82
C MET A 134 9.37 11.03 1.80
N SER A 135 8.39 11.83 1.36
CA SER A 135 8.73 12.96 0.49
C SER A 135 9.60 13.99 1.21
N ASN A 136 9.29 14.26 2.49
CA ASN A 136 10.16 15.07 3.34
C ASN A 136 11.55 14.44 3.50
N LEU A 137 11.62 13.13 3.74
CA LEU A 137 12.88 12.37 3.77
C LEU A 137 13.67 12.56 2.48
N MET A 138 13.06 12.30 1.32
CA MET A 138 13.74 12.38 0.03
C MET A 138 14.18 13.81 -0.28
N GLN A 139 13.44 14.84 0.16
CA GLN A 139 13.86 16.23 0.06
C GLN A 139 15.11 16.49 0.93
N ILE A 140 15.11 16.08 2.19
CA ILE A 140 16.26 16.19 3.09
C ILE A 140 17.49 15.46 2.51
N VAL A 141 17.28 14.26 1.97
CA VAL A 141 18.32 13.45 1.34
C VAL A 141 18.90 14.17 0.12
N ASN A 142 18.03 14.76 -0.70
CA ASN A 142 18.44 15.55 -1.86
C ASN A 142 19.23 16.80 -1.48
N ASP A 143 18.80 17.52 -0.43
CA ASP A 143 19.50 18.70 0.08
C ASP A 143 20.85 18.33 0.73
N THR A 144 20.98 17.11 1.25
CA THR A 144 22.20 16.61 1.89
C THR A 144 23.22 16.05 0.89
N ALA A 145 22.79 15.64 -0.31
CA ALA A 145 23.65 14.99 -1.30
C ALA A 145 24.92 15.80 -1.62
N ALA A 146 24.78 17.11 -1.84
CA ALA A 146 25.91 18.00 -2.11
C ALA A 146 26.95 18.04 -0.96
N ASN A 147 26.49 17.97 0.30
CA ASN A 147 27.38 17.93 1.46
C ASN A 147 28.13 16.59 1.55
N ILE A 148 27.48 15.49 1.16
CA ILE A 148 28.14 14.18 1.08
C ILE A 148 29.24 14.19 0.04
N ALA A 149 28.95 14.69 -1.18
CA ALA A 149 29.95 14.81 -2.23
C ALA A 149 31.12 15.72 -1.82
N ALA A 150 30.84 16.85 -1.17
CA ALA A 150 31.87 17.76 -0.65
C ALA A 150 32.75 17.13 0.45
N GLY A 151 32.21 16.17 1.22
CA GLY A 151 32.94 15.40 2.23
C GLY A 151 33.93 14.39 1.66
N ILE A 152 33.89 14.12 0.35
CA ILE A 152 34.76 13.18 -0.34
C ILE A 152 35.74 13.95 -1.21
N SER A 153 37.00 13.97 -0.79
CA SER A 153 38.04 14.70 -1.52
C SER A 153 38.24 14.12 -2.92
N GLY A 154 37.94 14.90 -3.96
CA GLY A 154 38.03 14.46 -5.34
C GLY A 154 36.86 13.60 -5.80
N PHE A 155 35.67 13.80 -5.20
CA PHE A 155 34.44 13.15 -5.62
C PHE A 155 34.23 13.26 -7.13
N TYR A 156 33.91 12.13 -7.76
CA TYR A 156 33.62 12.11 -9.20
C TYR A 156 32.12 12.20 -9.44
N SER A 157 31.70 13.31 -10.06
CA SER A 157 30.32 13.55 -10.46
C SER A 157 30.03 12.84 -11.79
N TYR A 158 29.59 11.59 -11.70
CA TYR A 158 29.21 10.77 -12.85
C TYR A 158 27.93 11.25 -13.54
N ARG A 159 27.68 10.78 -14.76
CA ARG A 159 26.51 11.15 -15.56
C ARG A 159 25.39 10.12 -15.45
N PHE A 160 24.15 10.61 -15.53
CA PHE A 160 22.95 9.77 -15.70
C PHE A 160 22.58 9.77 -17.18
N ASP A 161 23.22 8.90 -17.95
CA ASP A 161 23.28 8.90 -19.42
C ASP A 161 22.41 7.82 -20.09
N ASP A 162 21.75 6.94 -19.32
CA ASP A 162 20.65 6.11 -19.82
C ASP A 162 19.34 6.92 -19.82
N SER A 163 18.95 7.44 -20.98
CA SER A 163 17.71 8.23 -21.13
C SER A 163 16.41 7.44 -20.85
N ALA A 164 16.42 6.11 -20.95
CA ALA A 164 15.21 5.30 -20.76
C ALA A 164 14.90 5.06 -19.27
N TYR A 165 15.93 4.77 -18.47
CA TYR A 165 15.77 4.50 -17.04
C TYR A 165 16.40 5.56 -16.12
N MET A 166 16.96 6.63 -16.69
CA MET A 166 17.74 7.67 -16.01
C MET A 166 18.90 7.09 -15.18
N ARG A 167 19.40 5.92 -15.59
CA ARG A 167 20.49 5.20 -14.93
C ARG A 167 21.84 5.72 -15.40
N ILE A 168 22.88 5.14 -14.82
CA ILE A 168 24.27 5.33 -15.22
C ILE A 168 24.58 4.15 -16.16
N SER A 169 24.88 4.43 -17.41
CA SER A 169 25.34 3.48 -18.42
C SER A 169 26.86 3.54 -18.54
N ASP A 170 27.42 4.73 -18.78
CA ASP A 170 28.86 4.96 -18.83
C ASP A 170 29.33 5.79 -17.63
N GLY A 171 28.52 6.78 -17.23
CA GLY A 171 28.83 7.61 -16.07
C GLY A 171 29.94 8.63 -16.33
N GLY A 172 30.55 8.62 -17.51
CA GLY A 172 31.67 9.46 -17.88
C GLY A 172 33.02 8.87 -17.49
N ASN A 173 34.04 9.19 -18.29
CA ASN A 173 35.43 8.76 -18.11
C ASN A 173 35.57 7.24 -17.93
N ASP A 174 34.78 6.46 -18.68
CA ASP A 174 34.87 5.00 -18.65
C ASP A 174 34.60 4.40 -17.27
N MET A 175 33.74 5.06 -16.48
CA MET A 175 33.40 4.54 -15.14
C MET A 175 32.67 3.20 -15.25
N TYR A 176 31.83 3.03 -16.27
CA TYR A 176 31.07 1.81 -16.53
C TYR A 176 31.05 1.45 -18.01
N ASP A 177 31.07 0.16 -18.33
CA ASP A 177 30.83 -0.38 -19.68
C ASP A 177 29.34 -0.66 -19.93
N ASP A 178 28.67 -1.25 -18.93
CA ASP A 178 27.27 -1.69 -19.02
C ASP A 178 26.39 -1.20 -17.85
N GLY A 179 26.92 -0.23 -17.11
CA GLY A 179 26.20 0.66 -16.21
C GLY A 179 26.10 0.22 -14.76
N ASN A 180 25.24 0.92 -14.02
CA ASN A 180 24.86 0.65 -12.64
C ASN A 180 23.34 0.41 -12.59
N ARG A 181 22.92 -0.81 -12.22
CA ARG A 181 21.51 -1.24 -12.26
C ARG A 181 21.04 -1.72 -10.89
N VAL A 182 20.37 -0.83 -10.17
CA VAL A 182 19.81 -1.12 -8.83
C VAL A 182 18.46 -1.82 -8.95
N HIS A 183 18.29 -2.84 -8.11
CA HIS A 183 17.08 -3.63 -7.95
C HIS A 183 16.74 -3.75 -6.47
N TYR A 184 15.46 -3.98 -6.18
CA TYR A 184 14.99 -4.28 -4.83
C TYR A 184 14.15 -5.55 -4.77
N GLN A 185 13.99 -6.11 -3.57
CA GLN A 185 13.20 -7.31 -3.33
C GLN A 185 12.44 -7.17 -2.00
N ILE A 186 11.19 -7.63 -1.98
CA ILE A 186 10.33 -7.72 -0.79
C ILE A 186 9.95 -9.19 -0.64
N GLY A 187 10.29 -9.80 0.49
CA GLY A 187 10.09 -11.23 0.72
C GLY A 187 10.77 -12.09 -0.34
N ASN A 188 10.06 -13.11 -0.81
CA ASN A 188 10.56 -14.05 -1.83
C ASN A 188 10.14 -13.68 -3.25
N GLU A 189 9.72 -12.43 -3.49
CA GLU A 189 9.33 -11.97 -4.82
C GLU A 189 10.53 -11.88 -5.77
N HIS A 190 10.28 -11.71 -7.08
CA HIS A 190 11.36 -11.44 -8.03
C HIS A 190 12.01 -10.07 -7.77
N TRP A 191 13.31 -9.96 -8.07
CA TRP A 191 14.03 -8.68 -8.03
C TRP A 191 13.42 -7.67 -9.00
N LYS A 192 12.93 -6.55 -8.47
CA LYS A 192 12.28 -5.48 -9.22
C LYS A 192 13.31 -4.41 -9.61
N PRO A 193 13.41 -4.02 -10.89
CA PRO A 193 14.32 -2.97 -11.33
C PRO A 193 13.89 -1.59 -10.83
N VAL A 194 14.84 -0.76 -10.43
CA VAL A 194 14.61 0.65 -10.08
C VAL A 194 14.88 1.53 -11.31
N GLN A 195 13.91 2.35 -11.69
CA GLN A 195 14.14 3.52 -12.54
C GLN A 195 14.55 4.68 -11.63
N TYR A 196 15.63 5.36 -11.97
CA TYR A 196 16.19 6.38 -11.09
C TYR A 196 15.28 7.61 -11.07
N GLY A 197 15.14 8.24 -9.91
CA GLY A 197 14.21 9.37 -9.71
C GLY A 197 12.74 8.95 -9.60
N LYS A 198 12.42 7.65 -9.53
CA LYS A 198 11.06 7.14 -9.32
C LYS A 198 10.83 6.65 -7.90
N THR A 199 9.55 6.61 -7.55
CA THR A 199 9.03 6.06 -6.29
C THR A 199 8.12 4.88 -6.59
N TYR A 200 8.25 3.82 -5.80
CA TYR A 200 7.46 2.59 -5.85
C TYR A 200 6.85 2.32 -4.48
N TYR A 201 5.64 1.77 -4.47
CA TYR A 201 4.92 1.41 -3.24
C TYR A 201 4.51 -0.05 -3.27
N ASP A 202 4.70 -0.72 -2.14
CA ASP A 202 4.06 -2.00 -1.83
C ASP A 202 3.07 -1.79 -0.68
N LEU A 203 1.78 -1.66 -1.02
CA LEU A 203 0.74 -1.35 -0.04
C LEU A 203 0.47 -2.49 0.95
N GLY A 204 0.84 -3.73 0.61
CA GLY A 204 0.65 -4.90 1.47
C GLY A 204 1.60 -4.88 2.66
N SER A 205 2.88 -4.62 2.41
CA SER A 205 3.91 -4.45 3.46
C SER A 205 4.03 -3.01 3.96
N GLY A 206 3.42 -2.03 3.29
CA GLY A 206 3.64 -0.62 3.58
C GLY A 206 5.07 -0.16 3.28
N THR A 207 5.74 -0.84 2.34
CA THR A 207 7.10 -0.52 1.92
C THR A 207 7.10 0.50 0.81
N GLN A 208 8.06 1.41 0.84
CA GLN A 208 8.26 2.39 -0.22
C GLN A 208 9.71 2.41 -0.64
N VAL A 209 9.95 2.47 -1.95
CA VAL A 209 11.28 2.57 -2.55
C VAL A 209 11.35 3.85 -3.36
N SER A 210 12.27 4.75 -3.02
CA SER A 210 12.46 6.03 -3.69
C SER A 210 13.94 6.26 -3.99
N SER A 211 14.24 6.95 -5.08
CA SER A 211 15.62 7.31 -5.43
C SER A 211 15.72 8.75 -5.87
N ILE A 212 16.88 9.37 -5.64
CA ILE A 212 17.20 10.71 -6.13
C ILE A 212 18.31 10.66 -7.17
N ILE A 213 18.14 11.47 -8.21
CA ILE A 213 19.14 11.67 -9.25
C ILE A 213 19.99 12.86 -8.83
N ASN A 214 21.01 12.57 -8.03
CA ASN A 214 21.95 13.57 -7.50
C ASN A 214 23.32 12.91 -7.26
N HIS A 215 24.25 13.66 -6.67
CA HIS A 215 25.60 13.24 -6.35
C HIS A 215 25.82 13.27 -4.83
N PRO A 216 25.98 12.12 -4.15
CA PRO A 216 25.87 10.77 -4.71
C PRO A 216 24.43 10.38 -5.06
N PHE A 217 24.31 9.33 -5.86
CA PHE A 217 23.05 8.68 -6.18
C PHE A 217 22.65 7.89 -4.94
N ILE A 218 21.41 8.10 -4.50
CA ILE A 218 20.88 7.48 -3.29
C ILE A 218 19.52 6.87 -3.62
N MET A 219 19.37 5.60 -3.26
CA MET A 219 18.09 4.90 -3.22
C MET A 219 17.79 4.50 -1.78
N LEU A 220 16.58 4.81 -1.31
CA LEU A 220 16.09 4.46 0.01
C LEU A 220 14.85 3.58 -0.11
N MET A 221 14.78 2.59 0.77
CA MET A 221 13.63 1.73 1.01
C MET A 221 13.20 1.91 2.46
N TRP A 222 12.02 2.51 2.68
CA TRP A 222 11.38 2.47 3.99
C TRP A 222 10.51 1.23 4.11
N ILE A 223 10.73 0.48 5.17
CA ILE A 223 10.08 -0.80 5.44
C ILE A 223 9.15 -0.60 6.63
N GLY A 224 7.87 -0.33 6.36
CA GLY A 224 6.86 -0.25 7.41
C GLY A 224 6.60 -1.62 8.03
N ASN A 225 6.20 -2.59 7.20
CA ASN A 225 5.98 -4.01 7.51
C ASN A 225 5.18 -4.26 8.80
N SER A 226 4.12 -3.49 9.00
CA SER A 226 3.30 -3.56 10.21
C SER A 226 2.82 -4.99 10.47
N GLY A 227 3.12 -5.51 11.66
CA GLY A 227 2.79 -6.89 12.05
C GLY A 227 3.80 -7.95 11.60
N GLY A 228 4.85 -7.57 10.87
CA GLY A 228 5.97 -8.44 10.51
C GLY A 228 5.60 -9.55 9.53
N SER A 229 4.74 -9.27 8.56
CA SER A 229 4.24 -10.26 7.60
C SER A 229 5.26 -10.64 6.51
N VAL A 230 6.29 -9.82 6.30
CA VAL A 230 7.39 -10.07 5.37
C VAL A 230 8.69 -10.28 6.13
N ASP A 231 9.38 -11.39 5.89
CA ASP A 231 10.55 -11.80 6.67
C ASP A 231 11.86 -11.18 6.22
N THR A 232 11.98 -10.81 4.94
CA THR A 232 13.23 -10.38 4.32
C THR A 232 13.03 -9.25 3.30
N PHE A 233 14.03 -8.37 3.20
CA PHE A 233 14.08 -7.27 2.23
C PHE A 233 15.48 -7.16 1.66
N GLY A 234 15.59 -6.86 0.36
CA GLY A 234 16.85 -6.93 -0.37
C GLY A 234 17.12 -5.75 -1.29
N ILE A 235 18.41 -5.43 -1.45
CA ILE A 235 18.91 -4.55 -2.50
C ILE A 235 19.99 -5.30 -3.28
N LYS A 236 19.91 -5.25 -4.61
CA LYS A 236 20.90 -5.84 -5.52
C LYS A 236 21.33 -4.81 -6.54
N VAL A 237 22.61 -4.80 -6.86
CA VAL A 237 23.18 -3.98 -7.93
C VAL A 237 23.91 -4.90 -8.89
N GLN A 238 23.64 -4.68 -10.17
CA GLN A 238 24.37 -5.30 -11.26
C GLN A 238 25.11 -4.19 -11.98
N SER A 239 26.43 -4.33 -12.06
CA SER A 239 27.28 -3.31 -12.66
C SER A 239 28.33 -3.95 -13.56
N GLY A 240 28.59 -3.39 -14.73
CA GLY A 240 29.76 -3.69 -15.56
C GLY A 240 30.67 -2.49 -15.50
N THR A 241 31.69 -2.58 -14.65
CA THR A 241 32.64 -1.50 -14.43
C THR A 241 33.56 -1.38 -15.65
N GLY A 242 33.96 -0.17 -16.02
CA GLY A 242 35.01 0.03 -17.04
C GLY A 242 36.42 -0.27 -16.52
N ALA A 243 36.57 -1.17 -15.54
CA ALA A 243 37.87 -1.52 -14.98
C ALA A 243 38.65 -2.50 -15.87
N ASP A 244 38.05 -3.07 -16.92
CA ASP A 244 38.68 -3.95 -17.90
C ASP A 244 39.48 -5.12 -17.27
N SER A 245 38.95 -5.70 -16.19
CA SER A 245 39.63 -6.71 -15.35
C SER A 245 40.91 -6.24 -14.63
N GLY A 246 41.24 -4.96 -14.70
CA GLY A 246 42.29 -4.28 -13.94
C GLY A 246 41.83 -3.81 -12.56
N GLY A 247 42.73 -3.18 -11.81
CA GLY A 247 42.43 -2.55 -10.53
C GLY A 247 42.46 -3.48 -9.32
N LEU A 248 41.90 -2.98 -8.22
CA LEU A 248 41.86 -3.58 -6.91
C LEU A 248 40.44 -3.50 -6.35
N THR A 249 40.11 -4.43 -5.46
CA THR A 249 38.85 -4.42 -4.73
C THR A 249 39.09 -4.19 -3.25
N ALA A 250 38.14 -3.56 -2.57
CA ALA A 250 38.10 -3.49 -1.12
C ALA A 250 36.66 -3.60 -0.63
N SER A 251 36.46 -4.25 0.51
CA SER A 251 35.16 -4.27 1.17
C SER A 251 35.27 -3.80 2.60
N TYR A 252 34.27 -3.05 3.04
CA TYR A 252 34.13 -2.62 4.42
C TYR A 252 32.80 -3.13 4.96
N SER A 253 32.79 -3.50 6.24
CA SER A 253 31.61 -3.94 6.97
C SER A 253 31.71 -3.36 8.37
N SER A 254 30.69 -2.61 8.78
CA SER A 254 30.71 -1.99 10.11
C SER A 254 29.31 -1.67 10.61
N GLN A 255 29.23 -1.40 11.91
CA GLN A 255 28.04 -0.94 12.60
C GLN A 255 28.39 0.27 13.44
N PHE A 256 27.49 1.24 13.50
CA PHE A 256 27.60 2.37 14.41
C PHE A 256 26.22 2.87 14.85
N VAL A 257 26.23 3.70 15.90
CA VAL A 257 25.05 4.42 16.39
C VAL A 257 25.29 5.91 16.19
N TYR A 258 24.28 6.62 15.69
CA TYR A 258 24.32 8.07 15.49
C TYR A 258 22.94 8.66 15.78
N ASN A 259 22.84 9.59 16.73
CA ASN A 259 21.57 10.18 17.18
C ASN A 259 20.47 9.15 17.48
N ASN A 260 20.80 8.08 18.22
CA ASN A 260 19.94 6.92 18.55
C ASN A 260 19.56 5.99 17.39
N ILE A 261 19.94 6.34 16.15
CA ILE A 261 19.76 5.47 14.99
C ILE A 261 20.93 4.48 14.96
N THR A 262 20.62 3.19 14.98
CA THR A 262 21.61 2.11 14.80
C THR A 262 21.66 1.74 13.33
N CYS A 263 22.86 1.78 12.73
CA CYS A 263 23.05 1.46 11.33
C CYS A 263 24.16 0.43 11.14
N ARG A 264 23.90 -0.52 10.24
CA ARG A 264 24.89 -1.44 9.69
C ARG A 264 25.09 -1.13 8.22
N TYR A 265 26.30 -1.31 7.71
CA TYR A 265 26.57 -1.16 6.30
C TYR A 265 27.59 -2.17 5.79
N GLU A 266 27.47 -2.43 4.49
CA GLU A 266 28.38 -3.21 3.68
C GLU A 266 28.77 -2.35 2.48
N SER A 267 30.04 -2.35 2.08
CA SER A 267 30.44 -1.63 0.87
C SER A 267 31.44 -2.40 0.03
N TYR A 268 31.37 -2.23 -1.29
CA TYR A 268 32.28 -2.80 -2.26
C TYR A 268 32.94 -1.69 -3.10
N ASN A 269 34.27 -1.65 -3.09
CA ASN A 269 35.07 -0.71 -3.84
C ASN A 269 35.75 -1.41 -5.02
N VAL A 270 35.78 -0.75 -6.17
CA VAL A 270 36.67 -1.01 -7.31
C VAL A 270 37.48 0.26 -7.55
N TYR A 271 38.81 0.15 -7.53
CA TYR A 271 39.73 1.29 -7.59
C TYR A 271 41.10 0.88 -8.14
N GLY A 272 42.03 1.82 -8.30
CA GLY A 272 43.41 1.52 -8.69
C GLY A 272 43.66 1.43 -10.19
N VAL A 273 42.70 1.83 -11.03
CA VAL A 273 42.85 2.06 -12.48
C VAL A 273 42.76 3.56 -12.80
N ALA A 274 42.89 3.96 -14.06
CA ALA A 274 42.77 5.37 -14.44
C ALA A 274 41.32 5.89 -14.29
N ASP A 275 40.36 4.99 -14.39
CA ASP A 275 38.94 5.29 -14.43
C ASP A 275 38.42 5.66 -13.04
N PRO A 276 37.30 6.40 -12.93
CA PRO A 276 36.72 6.75 -11.64
C PRO A 276 36.45 5.50 -10.79
N SER A 277 36.75 5.57 -9.49
CA SER A 277 36.50 4.47 -8.58
C SER A 277 35.00 4.24 -8.40
N ILE A 278 34.57 3.00 -8.21
CA ILE A 278 33.19 2.66 -7.85
C ILE A 278 33.17 2.22 -6.40
N CYS A 279 32.35 2.85 -5.56
CA CYS A 279 32.10 2.42 -4.20
C CYS A 279 30.59 2.24 -3.97
N GLU A 280 30.14 1.00 -4.10
CA GLU A 280 28.77 0.58 -3.81
C GLU A 280 28.60 0.48 -2.29
N VAL A 281 27.72 1.29 -1.70
CA VAL A 281 27.46 1.30 -0.25
C VAL A 281 26.03 0.88 0.00
N TYR A 282 25.84 -0.18 0.78
CA TYR A 282 24.54 -0.67 1.22
C TYR A 282 24.42 -0.52 2.72
N PHE A 283 23.28 -0.03 3.21
CA PHE A 283 23.09 0.16 4.65
C PHE A 283 21.65 -0.15 5.07
N ALA A 284 21.51 -0.50 6.33
CA ALA A 284 20.22 -0.66 6.99
C ALA A 284 20.27 -0.05 8.39
N CYS A 285 19.23 0.69 8.74
CA CYS A 285 19.17 1.56 9.90
C CYS A 285 17.83 1.42 10.62
N HIS A 286 17.85 1.45 11.95
CA HIS A 286 16.65 1.39 12.77
C HIS A 286 16.76 2.30 14.01
N ASP A 287 15.61 2.76 14.50
CA ASP A 287 15.50 3.58 15.72
C ASP A 287 14.28 3.11 16.52
N VAL A 288 14.54 2.38 17.60
CA VAL A 288 13.48 1.83 18.47
C VAL A 288 12.70 2.93 19.19
N THR A 289 13.33 4.10 19.40
CA THR A 289 12.74 5.19 20.19
C THR A 289 11.85 6.09 19.32
N ASN A 290 12.40 6.61 18.23
CA ASN A 290 11.70 7.62 17.43
C ASN A 290 10.86 7.00 16.31
N TRP A 291 11.29 5.86 15.76
CA TRP A 291 10.60 5.20 14.65
C TRP A 291 9.71 4.04 15.13
N GLY A 292 9.83 3.64 16.39
CA GLY A 292 9.17 2.44 16.91
C GLY A 292 9.63 1.18 16.16
N SER A 293 10.90 1.14 15.75
CA SER A 293 11.41 0.04 14.93
C SER A 293 11.36 -1.30 15.67
N GLN A 294 10.93 -2.35 14.96
CA GLN A 294 11.34 -3.73 15.25
C GLN A 294 12.60 -3.99 14.43
N PRO A 295 13.79 -4.12 15.06
CA PRO A 295 15.05 -4.24 14.35
C PRO A 295 15.12 -5.49 13.47
N PHE A 296 15.91 -5.40 12.39
CA PHE A 296 16.35 -6.59 11.65
C PHE A 296 17.42 -7.35 12.45
N ASN A 297 17.55 -8.67 12.23
CA ASN A 297 18.55 -9.47 12.93
C ASN A 297 19.95 -9.27 12.30
N ASN A 298 20.04 -9.40 10.98
CA ASN A 298 21.29 -9.36 10.22
C ASN A 298 21.18 -8.49 8.97
N LEU A 299 22.32 -7.93 8.55
CA LEU A 299 22.53 -7.41 7.20
C LEU A 299 23.50 -8.38 6.53
N VAL A 300 23.00 -9.18 5.59
CA VAL A 300 23.71 -10.33 5.03
C VAL A 300 24.05 -10.05 3.58
N ARG A 301 25.31 -10.26 3.19
CA ARG A 301 25.72 -10.30 1.78
C ARG A 301 25.11 -11.53 1.11
N GLY A 302 24.25 -11.33 0.13
CA GLY A 302 23.63 -12.42 -0.64
C GLY A 302 24.57 -12.90 -1.75
N SER A 303 24.77 -12.04 -2.75
CA SER A 303 25.79 -12.18 -3.78
C SER A 303 26.87 -11.14 -3.53
N TRP A 304 28.14 -11.51 -3.63
CA TRP A 304 29.25 -10.59 -3.41
C TRP A 304 30.37 -10.93 -4.39
N SER A 305 30.67 -10.00 -5.29
CA SER A 305 31.65 -10.19 -6.34
C SER A 305 33.07 -10.29 -5.79
N SER A 306 33.92 -10.96 -6.56
CA SER A 306 35.37 -11.02 -6.34
C SER A 306 36.17 -10.48 -7.54
N SER A 307 35.47 -10.01 -8.58
CA SER A 307 36.01 -9.37 -9.77
C SER A 307 36.00 -7.85 -9.61
N THR A 308 36.76 -7.18 -10.47
CA THR A 308 36.66 -5.73 -10.68
C THR A 308 35.63 -5.41 -11.74
N ASP A 309 35.55 -6.24 -12.79
CA ASP A 309 34.83 -6.01 -14.05
C ASP A 309 33.29 -6.11 -13.97
N ASN A 310 32.73 -7.33 -13.92
CA ASN A 310 31.29 -7.54 -13.82
C ASN A 310 30.89 -7.83 -12.37
N LEU A 311 30.12 -6.92 -11.76
CA LEU A 311 29.66 -6.98 -10.38
C LEU A 311 28.20 -7.43 -10.28
N VAL A 312 27.94 -8.36 -9.36
CA VAL A 312 26.60 -8.73 -8.92
C VAL A 312 26.61 -8.79 -7.40
N ASN A 313 26.38 -7.63 -6.79
CA ASN A 313 26.39 -7.46 -5.35
C ASN A 313 24.96 -7.34 -4.83
N SER A 314 24.65 -8.03 -3.73
CA SER A 314 23.37 -7.90 -3.05
C SER A 314 23.52 -8.03 -1.56
N VAL A 315 22.66 -7.30 -0.84
CA VAL A 315 22.49 -7.46 0.60
C VAL A 315 21.03 -7.64 0.93
N ASN A 316 20.77 -8.39 2.00
CA ASN A 316 19.43 -8.60 2.53
C ASN A 316 19.41 -8.33 4.03
N ILE A 317 18.27 -7.87 4.53
CA ILE A 317 17.96 -7.86 5.96
C ILE A 317 16.88 -8.89 6.27
N ASP A 318 16.99 -9.53 7.44
CA ASP A 318 16.09 -10.59 7.90
C ASP A 318 15.48 -10.27 9.28
N GLY A 319 14.56 -11.13 9.75
CA GLY A 319 13.95 -11.03 11.07
C GLY A 319 12.63 -10.24 11.10
N SER A 320 11.94 -10.18 9.96
CA SER A 320 10.63 -9.52 9.83
C SER A 320 10.63 -8.07 10.35
N PRO A 321 11.60 -7.23 9.91
CA PRO A 321 11.83 -5.90 10.45
C PRO A 321 10.63 -4.99 10.21
N GLN A 322 10.37 -4.06 11.14
CA GLN A 322 9.28 -3.08 11.05
C GLN A 322 9.82 -1.68 11.31
N ASN A 323 9.34 -0.69 10.56
CA ASN A 323 9.80 0.71 10.58
C ASN A 323 11.33 0.84 10.48
N VAL A 324 11.92 0.22 9.47
CA VAL A 324 13.38 0.20 9.20
C VAL A 324 13.68 0.93 7.89
N LEU A 325 14.81 1.62 7.82
CA LEU A 325 15.32 2.24 6.60
C LEU A 325 16.46 1.40 6.02
N MET A 326 16.30 0.92 4.79
CA MET A 326 17.37 0.28 4.02
C MET A 326 17.76 1.21 2.87
N GLY A 327 19.02 1.20 2.43
CA GLY A 327 19.45 2.09 1.36
C GLY A 327 20.69 1.65 0.62
N TYR A 328 20.86 2.26 -0.54
CA TYR A 328 22.02 2.16 -1.41
C TYR A 328 22.52 3.56 -1.76
N MET A 329 23.84 3.74 -1.72
CA MET A 329 24.52 4.97 -2.09
C MET A 329 25.72 4.64 -2.98
N LEU A 330 25.84 5.34 -4.11
CA LEU A 330 27.00 5.21 -5.00
C LEU A 330 27.99 6.35 -4.74
N LEU A 331 29.14 6.01 -4.16
CA LEU A 331 30.25 6.94 -3.98
C LEU A 331 31.31 6.71 -5.06
N SER A 332 32.01 7.78 -5.46
CA SER A 332 33.04 7.70 -6.48
C SER A 332 34.10 8.80 -6.31
N LYS A 333 35.32 8.54 -6.77
CA LYS A 333 36.44 9.48 -6.80
C LYS A 333 37.14 9.38 -8.15
N GLY A 334 37.68 10.49 -8.62
CA GLY A 334 38.41 10.52 -9.89
C GLY A 334 39.71 9.72 -9.83
N SER A 335 40.21 9.32 -11.00
CA SER A 335 41.55 8.73 -11.17
C SER A 335 41.81 7.46 -10.32
N GLY A 336 40.80 6.61 -10.20
CA GLY A 336 40.84 5.35 -9.45
C GLY A 336 41.24 5.47 -7.98
N VAL A 337 41.07 6.64 -7.37
CA VAL A 337 41.39 6.81 -5.95
C VAL A 337 40.36 6.06 -5.10
N GLN A 338 40.83 5.21 -4.18
CA GLN A 338 39.95 4.46 -3.28
C GLN A 338 39.09 5.40 -2.41
N VAL A 339 37.80 5.06 -2.28
CA VAL A 339 36.94 5.63 -1.24
C VAL A 339 37.26 4.93 0.09
N ARG A 340 37.63 5.70 1.11
CA ARG A 340 38.05 5.18 2.40
C ARG A 340 36.85 4.79 3.26
N GLU A 341 37.03 3.82 4.15
CA GLU A 341 36.00 3.42 5.12
C GLU A 341 35.47 4.61 5.93
N THR A 342 36.34 5.55 6.32
CA THR A 342 35.94 6.76 7.04
C THR A 342 35.07 7.69 6.21
N GLU A 343 35.30 7.77 4.89
CA GLU A 343 34.46 8.54 3.96
C GLU A 343 33.08 7.87 3.84
N VAL A 344 33.03 6.54 3.69
CA VAL A 344 31.76 5.77 3.68
C VAL A 344 30.94 6.01 4.96
N ALA A 345 31.56 5.83 6.14
CA ALA A 345 30.87 6.02 7.41
C ALA A 345 30.39 7.48 7.61
N SER A 346 31.18 8.47 7.16
CA SER A 346 30.80 9.88 7.26
C SER A 346 29.65 10.25 6.33
N SER A 347 29.62 9.70 5.11
CA SER A 347 28.51 9.87 4.16
C SER A 347 27.19 9.37 4.72
N ILE A 348 27.18 8.18 5.34
CA ILE A 348 25.98 7.64 6.00
C ILE A 348 25.60 8.54 7.19
N ARG A 349 26.54 8.98 8.02
CA ARG A 349 26.23 9.89 9.15
C ARG A 349 25.65 11.23 8.71
N LEU A 350 26.14 11.81 7.62
CA LEU A 350 25.57 13.04 7.05
C LEU A 350 24.12 12.83 6.63
N LEU A 351 23.85 11.72 5.93
CA LEU A 351 22.50 11.31 5.56
C LEU A 351 21.60 11.19 6.81
N LEU A 352 22.04 10.45 7.83
CA LEU A 352 21.32 10.28 9.09
C LEU A 352 21.15 11.57 9.90
N GLY A 353 22.07 12.53 9.75
CA GLY A 353 21.98 13.86 10.36
C GLY A 353 20.75 14.61 9.91
N GLY A 354 20.39 14.49 8.63
CA GLY A 354 19.13 15.01 8.12
C GLY A 354 17.90 14.31 8.71
N LEU A 355 18.06 13.06 9.17
CA LEU A 355 16.95 12.24 9.70
C LEU A 355 16.72 12.42 11.19
N ALA A 356 17.66 13.05 11.88
CA ALA A 356 17.63 13.19 13.33
C ALA A 356 16.42 14.04 13.76
N GLY A 357 15.50 13.42 14.51
CA GLY A 357 14.27 14.07 14.96
C GLY A 357 13.06 13.88 14.05
N MET A 358 13.19 13.17 12.93
CA MET A 358 12.02 12.61 12.25
C MET A 358 11.42 11.52 13.13
N GLY A 359 10.09 11.56 13.35
CA GLY A 359 9.33 10.46 13.96
C GLY A 359 9.25 9.26 13.01
N THR A 360 8.09 8.62 12.91
CA THR A 360 7.86 7.60 11.88
C THR A 360 8.08 8.20 10.48
N VAL A 361 9.07 7.68 9.74
CA VAL A 361 9.49 8.21 8.44
C VAL A 361 8.43 7.98 7.36
N ALA A 362 7.54 6.99 7.52
CA ALA A 362 6.32 6.93 6.71
C ALA A 362 5.19 6.23 7.46
N ASP A 363 4.31 7.02 8.08
CA ASP A 363 2.92 6.58 8.17
C ASP A 363 2.34 6.71 6.78
N VAL A 364 2.09 5.58 6.13
CA VAL A 364 1.43 5.58 4.82
C VAL A 364 0.04 6.19 5.03
N ASP A 365 -0.20 7.40 4.57
CA ASP A 365 -1.51 8.04 4.63
C ASP A 365 -2.33 7.61 3.42
N CYS A 366 -3.20 6.64 3.68
CA CYS A 366 -4.16 6.12 2.71
C CYS A 366 -5.55 6.76 2.88
N SER A 367 -5.67 7.79 3.72
CA SER A 367 -6.91 8.53 3.87
C SER A 367 -7.19 9.36 2.62
N ARG A 368 -8.47 9.39 2.24
CA ARG A 368 -8.95 10.09 1.04
C ARG A 368 -10.17 10.92 1.42
N PRO A 369 -10.14 12.26 1.26
CA PRO A 369 -11.22 13.14 1.70
C PRO A 369 -12.47 13.06 0.82
N GLU A 370 -12.41 12.40 -0.33
CA GLU A 370 -13.49 12.33 -1.32
C GLU A 370 -14.55 11.28 -0.98
N SER A 371 -14.99 11.25 0.27
CA SER A 371 -15.90 10.26 0.85
C SER A 371 -16.75 10.89 1.95
N ILE A 372 -17.72 10.15 2.48
CA ILE A 372 -18.49 10.58 3.66
C ILE A 372 -18.69 9.45 4.64
N SER A 373 -18.50 9.75 5.93
CA SER A 373 -18.81 8.81 7.02
C SER A 373 -19.90 9.37 7.91
N ALA A 374 -20.82 8.50 8.35
CA ALA A 374 -21.89 8.82 9.28
C ALA A 374 -21.78 7.88 10.50
N SER A 375 -21.84 8.43 11.71
CA SER A 375 -21.79 7.64 12.94
C SER A 375 -23.04 6.78 13.09
N VAL A 376 -22.91 5.62 13.74
CA VAL A 376 -24.02 4.69 13.96
C VAL A 376 -24.32 4.42 15.42
N SER A 377 -25.57 4.04 15.67
CA SER A 377 -26.01 3.38 16.90
C SER A 377 -26.30 1.91 16.62
N TYR A 378 -25.98 1.03 17.58
CA TYR A 378 -26.16 -0.41 17.44
C TYR A 378 -27.48 -0.88 18.05
N ILE A 379 -28.15 -1.77 17.34
CA ILE A 379 -29.28 -2.58 17.82
C ILE A 379 -28.78 -3.98 18.19
N THR A 380 -27.85 -4.51 17.41
CA THR A 380 -27.20 -5.80 17.66
C THR A 380 -25.72 -5.70 17.31
N GLY A 381 -24.89 -6.21 18.22
CA GLY A 381 -23.45 -6.06 18.20
C GLY A 381 -22.96 -4.70 18.74
N ASN A 382 -21.67 -4.45 18.63
CA ASN A 382 -21.00 -3.22 19.05
C ASN A 382 -19.72 -2.97 18.23
N ASN A 383 -18.93 -1.97 18.62
CA ASN A 383 -17.65 -1.64 17.99
C ASN A 383 -16.64 -2.79 18.03
N ASP A 384 -16.57 -3.54 19.12
CA ASP A 384 -15.64 -4.67 19.26
C ASP A 384 -16.04 -5.83 18.35
N ASP A 385 -17.35 -6.12 18.24
CA ASP A 385 -17.88 -7.12 17.30
C ASP A 385 -17.55 -6.76 15.84
N VAL A 386 -17.61 -5.47 15.49
CA VAL A 386 -17.18 -4.99 14.17
C VAL A 386 -15.67 -5.18 14.01
N MET A 387 -14.86 -4.72 14.98
CA MET A 387 -13.40 -4.80 14.91
C MET A 387 -12.86 -6.23 14.91
N ALA A 388 -13.56 -7.19 15.52
CA ALA A 388 -13.22 -8.60 15.47
C ALA A 388 -13.25 -9.16 14.03
N ARG A 389 -14.10 -8.59 13.18
CA ARG A 389 -14.31 -9.00 11.77
C ARG A 389 -13.43 -8.25 10.77
N ILE A 390 -12.69 -7.24 11.21
CA ILE A 390 -11.76 -6.49 10.37
C ILE A 390 -10.47 -7.33 10.19
N PRO A 391 -9.94 -7.45 8.95
CA PRO A 391 -8.68 -8.15 8.73
C PRO A 391 -7.53 -7.55 9.55
N PRO A 392 -6.65 -8.37 10.17
CA PRO A 392 -5.56 -7.89 11.01
C PRO A 392 -4.74 -6.76 10.38
N ASN A 393 -4.40 -6.88 9.10
CA ASN A 393 -3.57 -5.89 8.38
C ASN A 393 -4.25 -4.52 8.23
N GLN A 394 -5.57 -4.43 8.39
CA GLN A 394 -6.33 -3.18 8.23
C GLN A 394 -6.80 -2.59 9.57
N LYS A 395 -6.74 -3.34 10.68
CA LYS A 395 -7.30 -2.93 11.99
C LYS A 395 -6.78 -1.57 12.48
N ALA A 396 -5.49 -1.30 12.31
CA ALA A 396 -4.86 -0.05 12.75
C ALA A 396 -5.36 1.18 11.98
N ARG A 397 -6.03 1.00 10.84
CA ARG A 397 -6.39 2.06 9.88
C ARG A 397 -7.90 2.17 9.66
N VAL A 398 -8.68 1.65 10.60
CA VAL A 398 -10.13 1.80 10.59
C VAL A 398 -10.62 2.20 11.97
N THR A 399 -11.73 2.94 12.00
CA THR A 399 -12.40 3.36 13.22
C THR A 399 -13.82 2.78 13.20
N PRO A 400 -14.21 1.94 14.18
CA PRO A 400 -15.57 1.39 14.23
C PRO A 400 -16.61 2.45 14.60
N GLY A 401 -17.89 2.12 14.46
CA GLY A 401 -19.00 2.99 14.83
C GLY A 401 -19.43 3.95 13.73
N TYR A 402 -19.15 3.62 12.46
CA TYR A 402 -19.55 4.41 11.30
C TYR A 402 -20.09 3.55 10.16
N ILE A 403 -20.83 4.17 9.24
CA ILE A 403 -20.97 3.71 7.86
C ILE A 403 -20.19 4.69 6.98
N HIS A 404 -19.28 4.18 6.17
CA HIS A 404 -18.45 4.99 5.28
C HIS A 404 -18.86 4.78 3.83
N PHE A 405 -19.31 5.84 3.17
CA PHE A 405 -19.79 5.83 1.80
C PHE A 405 -18.72 6.38 0.87
N ARG A 406 -18.58 5.73 -0.28
CA ARG A 406 -17.60 6.02 -1.34
C ARG A 406 -16.14 6.17 -0.84
N PRO A 407 -15.63 5.26 0.01
CA PRO A 407 -14.19 5.23 0.31
C PRO A 407 -13.37 5.09 -0.98
N VAL A 408 -12.20 5.73 -1.03
CA VAL A 408 -11.28 5.65 -2.16
C VAL A 408 -9.96 5.09 -1.69
N ASP A 409 -9.38 4.18 -2.47
CA ASP A 409 -8.07 3.64 -2.18
C ASP A 409 -6.93 4.59 -2.62
N PRO A 410 -5.68 4.29 -2.25
CA PRO A 410 -4.50 5.02 -2.70
C PRO A 410 -4.37 5.20 -4.22
N MET A 411 -4.84 4.24 -5.00
CA MET A 411 -4.78 4.22 -6.46
C MET A 411 -5.94 4.98 -7.12
N GLY A 412 -6.84 5.56 -6.32
CA GLY A 412 -8.00 6.32 -6.80
C GLY A 412 -9.21 5.44 -7.11
N MET A 413 -9.19 4.16 -6.76
CA MET A 413 -10.27 3.21 -6.98
C MET A 413 -11.31 3.32 -5.85
N PRO A 414 -12.58 3.65 -6.14
CA PRO A 414 -13.59 3.76 -5.10
C PRO A 414 -14.29 2.41 -4.84
N ASN A 415 -14.49 2.08 -3.57
CA ASN A 415 -15.53 1.13 -3.16
C ASN A 415 -16.82 1.91 -2.86
N ALA A 416 -17.96 1.22 -2.78
CA ALA A 416 -19.23 1.88 -2.49
C ALA A 416 -19.42 2.14 -1.00
N LEU A 417 -19.14 1.16 -0.16
CA LEU A 417 -19.57 1.18 1.24
C LEU A 417 -18.59 0.41 2.14
N CYS A 418 -18.13 0.99 3.24
CA CYS A 418 -17.52 0.23 4.34
C CYS A 418 -18.55 0.03 5.46
N PRO A 419 -19.02 -1.21 5.68
CA PRO A 419 -20.00 -1.49 6.73
C PRO A 419 -19.33 -1.49 8.11
N GLY A 420 -19.76 -0.59 8.99
CA GLY A 420 -19.42 -0.60 10.42
C GLY A 420 -18.16 0.18 10.80
N VAL A 421 -17.38 0.63 9.80
CA VAL A 421 -16.14 1.39 10.03
C VAL A 421 -16.03 2.62 9.14
N LYS A 422 -15.33 3.64 9.65
CA LYS A 422 -14.66 4.68 8.85
C LYS A 422 -13.27 4.17 8.52
N SER A 423 -12.88 4.17 7.24
CA SER A 423 -11.66 3.50 6.79
C SER A 423 -10.66 4.46 6.17
N SER A 424 -9.42 4.45 6.66
CA SER A 424 -8.22 4.98 6.02
C SER A 424 -7.25 3.86 5.63
N ALA A 425 -7.79 2.64 5.44
CA ALA A 425 -7.04 1.48 5.00
C ALA A 425 -6.42 1.68 3.61
N CYS A 426 -5.18 1.20 3.40
CA CYS A 426 -4.57 1.21 2.07
C CYS A 426 -5.17 0.19 1.13
N ARG A 427 -5.72 -0.90 1.68
CA ARG A 427 -6.48 -1.90 0.93
C ARG A 427 -7.94 -1.77 1.32
N GLN A 428 -8.61 -0.72 0.83
CA GLN A 428 -10.02 -0.45 1.09
C GLN A 428 -10.90 -1.66 0.73
N GLN A 429 -10.50 -2.41 -0.29
CA GLN A 429 -11.17 -3.61 -0.78
C GLN A 429 -11.26 -4.74 0.25
N SER A 430 -10.37 -4.76 1.25
CA SER A 430 -10.40 -5.75 2.34
C SER A 430 -11.44 -5.42 3.43
N VAL A 431 -11.97 -4.20 3.43
CA VAL A 431 -12.88 -3.71 4.47
C VAL A 431 -14.22 -3.23 3.92
N CYS A 432 -14.24 -2.77 2.68
CA CYS A 432 -15.40 -2.17 2.03
C CYS A 432 -15.94 -3.10 0.93
N ILE A 433 -17.14 -2.81 0.43
CA ILE A 433 -17.90 -3.61 -0.54
C ILE A 433 -18.37 -2.73 -1.70
N GLY A 434 -18.76 -3.38 -2.79
CA GLY A 434 -19.16 -2.76 -4.05
C GLY A 434 -18.02 -1.97 -4.68
N GLY A 435 -18.24 -1.50 -5.90
CA GLY A 435 -17.22 -0.73 -6.60
C GLY A 435 -17.67 -0.23 -7.96
N ILE A 436 -16.69 0.20 -8.75
CA ILE A 436 -16.91 0.71 -10.10
C ILE A 436 -17.33 -0.41 -11.05
N LYS A 437 -18.24 -0.09 -11.97
CA LYS A 437 -18.71 -1.02 -13.00
C LYS A 437 -17.68 -1.33 -14.08
N THR A 438 -16.67 -0.48 -14.24
CA THR A 438 -15.66 -0.67 -15.28
C THR A 438 -14.29 -0.33 -14.71
N PRO A 439 -13.62 -1.29 -14.06
CA PRO A 439 -12.28 -1.05 -13.55
C PRO A 439 -11.27 -0.83 -14.70
N PRO A 440 -10.31 0.10 -14.55
CA PRO A 440 -9.27 0.29 -15.53
C PRO A 440 -8.27 -0.87 -15.50
N GLY A 441 -7.94 -1.42 -16.67
CA GLY A 441 -6.91 -2.47 -16.79
C GLY A 441 -7.46 -3.91 -16.63
N PRO A 442 -6.59 -4.91 -16.35
CA PRO A 442 -7.02 -6.28 -16.08
C PRO A 442 -7.84 -6.34 -14.79
N LEU A 443 -8.78 -7.28 -14.71
CA LEU A 443 -9.57 -7.49 -13.50
C LEU A 443 -8.64 -7.85 -12.34
N SER A 444 -8.68 -7.08 -11.27
CA SER A 444 -7.94 -7.37 -10.05
C SER A 444 -8.62 -8.52 -9.26
N ASP A 445 -7.86 -9.14 -8.36
CA ASP A 445 -8.36 -10.08 -7.36
C ASP A 445 -9.36 -9.43 -6.37
N THR A 446 -9.50 -8.11 -6.43
CA THR A 446 -10.42 -7.31 -5.64
C THR A 446 -11.67 -6.87 -6.39
N CYS A 447 -11.88 -7.35 -7.62
CA CYS A 447 -13.11 -7.10 -8.38
C CYS A 447 -14.21 -8.07 -7.91
N GLY A 448 -15.39 -7.53 -7.57
CA GLY A 448 -16.55 -8.31 -7.11
C GLY A 448 -17.34 -7.53 -6.05
N ASP A 449 -18.49 -8.07 -5.65
CA ASP A 449 -19.41 -7.37 -4.75
C ASP A 449 -18.86 -7.24 -3.33
N PHE A 450 -18.17 -8.27 -2.82
CA PHE A 450 -17.37 -8.16 -1.59
C PHE A 450 -15.89 -7.84 -1.86
N SER A 451 -15.59 -7.40 -3.08
CA SER A 451 -14.30 -6.86 -3.48
C SER A 451 -13.11 -7.77 -3.08
N GLY A 452 -12.29 -7.32 -2.14
CA GLY A 452 -11.08 -8.00 -1.67
C GLY A 452 -11.25 -8.79 -0.37
N TRP A 453 -12.47 -9.07 0.09
CA TRP A 453 -12.70 -9.78 1.36
C TRP A 453 -12.10 -11.19 1.41
N ARG A 454 -11.79 -11.79 0.25
CA ARG A 454 -11.02 -13.04 0.15
C ARG A 454 -9.62 -12.93 0.75
N GLY A 455 -9.00 -11.76 0.71
CA GLY A 455 -7.58 -11.58 0.96
C GLY A 455 -6.68 -12.09 -0.17
N GLY A 456 -5.38 -12.18 0.12
CA GLY A 456 -4.34 -12.69 -0.79
C GLY A 456 -4.24 -14.21 -0.82
N ALA A 457 -3.37 -14.73 -1.69
CA ALA A 457 -3.19 -16.18 -1.88
C ALA A 457 -2.69 -16.93 -0.63
N ASN A 458 -2.00 -16.22 0.27
CA ASN A 458 -1.43 -16.78 1.50
C ASN A 458 -2.33 -16.58 2.73
N ASP A 459 -3.45 -15.84 2.60
CA ASP A 459 -4.37 -15.62 3.71
C ASP A 459 -5.24 -16.88 3.91
N ASN A 460 -5.32 -17.37 5.15
CA ASN A 460 -6.02 -18.60 5.54
C ASN A 460 -7.05 -18.34 6.64
N PRO A 461 -8.10 -17.53 6.39
CA PRO A 461 -9.12 -17.25 7.38
C PRO A 461 -9.90 -18.51 7.77
N THR A 462 -10.39 -18.55 9.01
CA THR A 462 -11.31 -19.58 9.49
C THR A 462 -12.76 -19.13 9.30
N ASP A 463 -13.71 -19.94 9.74
CA ASP A 463 -15.13 -19.57 9.69
C ASP A 463 -15.41 -18.29 10.50
N THR A 464 -14.71 -18.08 11.61
CA THR A 464 -14.98 -16.95 12.53
C THR A 464 -13.84 -15.96 12.69
N THR A 465 -12.63 -16.30 12.21
CA THR A 465 -11.43 -15.49 12.44
C THR A 465 -10.85 -15.01 11.10
N PRO A 466 -10.69 -13.68 10.91
CA PRO A 466 -10.01 -13.14 9.73
C PRO A 466 -8.50 -13.41 9.80
N ASP A 467 -7.82 -13.37 8.65
CA ASP A 467 -6.37 -13.58 8.54
C ASP A 467 -5.77 -12.65 7.49
N GLY A 468 -4.58 -12.12 7.76
CA GLY A 468 -3.89 -11.15 6.89
C GLY A 468 -4.81 -10.02 6.39
N SER A 469 -5.15 -10.04 5.11
CA SER A 469 -6.06 -9.09 4.47
C SER A 469 -7.47 -9.64 4.19
N ALA A 470 -7.75 -10.88 4.59
CA ALA A 470 -9.02 -11.57 4.41
C ALA A 470 -9.97 -11.38 5.59
N ARG A 471 -11.28 -11.36 5.30
CA ARG A 471 -12.34 -11.50 6.30
C ARG A 471 -12.57 -12.97 6.65
N SER A 472 -13.34 -13.24 7.71
CA SER A 472 -13.73 -14.61 8.05
C SER A 472 -14.65 -15.21 6.98
N LYS A 473 -14.69 -16.55 6.86
CA LYS A 473 -15.56 -17.20 5.87
C LYS A 473 -17.04 -16.94 6.16
N ASN A 474 -17.44 -16.77 7.42
CA ASN A 474 -18.83 -16.44 7.76
C ASN A 474 -19.20 -15.01 7.36
N ASP A 475 -18.26 -14.06 7.43
CA ASP A 475 -18.51 -12.71 6.91
C ASP A 475 -18.71 -12.74 5.40
N VAL A 476 -17.90 -13.52 4.67
CA VAL A 476 -18.08 -13.71 3.22
C VAL A 476 -19.38 -14.43 2.89
N LYS A 477 -19.83 -15.37 3.72
CA LYS A 477 -21.12 -16.08 3.61
C LYS A 477 -22.27 -15.33 4.30
N SER A 478 -22.26 -14.02 4.21
CA SER A 478 -23.32 -13.15 4.71
C SER A 478 -23.74 -12.14 3.66
N THR A 479 -24.92 -11.59 3.85
CA THR A 479 -25.53 -10.55 3.03
C THR A 479 -25.65 -9.28 3.83
N ILE A 480 -25.32 -8.14 3.20
CA ILE A 480 -25.55 -6.82 3.77
C ILE A 480 -26.89 -6.28 3.30
N LEU A 481 -27.90 -6.30 4.17
CA LEU A 481 -29.21 -5.69 3.91
C LEU A 481 -29.15 -4.19 4.21
N ILE A 482 -29.68 -3.37 3.32
CA ILE A 482 -29.63 -1.90 3.40
C ILE A 482 -31.05 -1.34 3.49
N PHE A 483 -31.33 -0.65 4.58
CA PHE A 483 -32.61 0.01 4.83
C PHE A 483 -32.44 1.53 4.86
N THR A 484 -33.50 2.26 4.52
CA THR A 484 -33.56 3.72 4.68
C THR A 484 -34.82 4.14 5.44
N ARG A 485 -34.75 5.31 6.08
CA ARG A 485 -35.87 5.93 6.80
C ARG A 485 -35.86 7.45 6.70
#